data_AF-A0A357F0J1-F1
#
_entry.id   AF-A0A357F0J1-F1
#
_cell.length_a   1.000
_cell.length_b   1.000
_cell.length_c   1.000
_cell.angle_alpha   90.00
_cell.angle_beta   90.00
_cell.angle_gamma   90.00
#
_symmetry.space_group_name_H-M   'P 1'
#
loop_
_entity.id
_entity.type
_entity.pdbx_description
1 polymer ?
#
loop_
_entity_poly.entity_id
_entity_poly.type
_entity_poly.pdbx_seq_one_letter_code
_entity_poly.pdbx_strand_id
1 'polypeptide(L)'
;PMKGVEIKIDSPDKEGVGEVLIKGGVVFDGYYRNPEANAEAFTDDEWFHSGDLGRLDAEGHLFIVGRAKDVIVLPSGKNVHPEDLEVHYLKTPYVA
;
A
#
# COMPACT_ATOMS: atom_id res chain seq x y z
N PRO A 1 14.82 -3.21 0.65
CA PRO A 1 14.48 -2.38 1.85
C PRO A 1 15.72 -1.71 2.45
N MET A 2 15.55 -0.60 3.19
CA MET A 2 16.63 -0.04 4.00
C MET A 2 17.07 -1.04 5.09
N LYS A 3 18.33 -0.97 5.51
CA LYS A 3 18.85 -1.85 6.56
C LYS A 3 18.02 -1.68 7.85
N GLY A 4 17.52 -2.79 8.40
CA GLY A 4 16.70 -2.81 9.61
C GLY A 4 15.22 -2.48 9.37
N VAL A 5 14.78 -2.41 8.11
CA VAL A 5 13.37 -2.28 7.73
C VAL A 5 12.94 -3.54 6.97
N GLU A 6 11.83 -4.12 7.41
CA GLU A 6 11.20 -5.26 6.78
C GLU A 6 9.89 -4.83 6.13
N ILE A 7 9.60 -5.43 4.97
CA ILE A 7 8.40 -5.16 4.18
C ILE A 7 7.80 -6.50 3.79
N LYS A 8 6.48 -6.64 3.95
CA LYS A 8 5.71 -7.77 3.42
C LYS A 8 4.45 -7.27 2.72
N ILE A 9 3.92 -8.10 1.83
CA ILE A 9 2.64 -7.85 1.17
C ILE A 9 1.58 -8.69 1.87
N ASP A 10 0.58 -8.04 2.46
CA ASP A 10 -0.56 -8.69 3.08
C ASP A 10 -1.64 -9.02 2.05
N SER A 11 -2.21 -10.22 2.20
CA SER A 11 -3.32 -10.70 1.37
C SER A 11 -3.15 -10.47 -0.15
N PRO A 12 -2.00 -10.83 -0.75
CA PRO A 12 -1.74 -10.55 -2.16
C PRO A 12 -2.73 -11.29 -3.07
N ASP A 13 -3.16 -10.60 -4.13
CA ASP A 13 -3.98 -11.17 -5.18
C ASP A 13 -3.17 -12.04 -6.15
N LYS A 14 -3.82 -12.49 -7.24
CA LYS A 14 -3.19 -13.32 -8.27
C LYS A 14 -2.01 -12.65 -8.99
N GLU A 15 -1.91 -11.33 -8.93
CA GLU A 15 -0.84 -10.52 -9.53
C GLU A 15 0.25 -10.15 -8.50
N GLY A 16 0.09 -10.63 -7.26
CA GLY A 16 0.99 -10.36 -6.14
C GLY A 16 0.76 -9.01 -5.49
N VAL A 17 -0.36 -8.33 -5.79
CA VAL A 17 -0.69 -7.01 -5.25
C VAL A 17 -1.50 -7.17 -3.98
N GLY A 18 -1.07 -6.53 -2.91
CA GLY A 18 -1.75 -6.51 -1.61
C GLY A 18 -1.32 -5.31 -0.78
N GLU A 19 -1.76 -5.23 0.48
CA GLU A 19 -1.37 -4.11 1.33
C GLU A 19 0.10 -4.21 1.73
N VAL A 20 0.83 -3.10 1.65
CA VAL A 20 2.22 -3.01 2.08
C VAL A 20 2.24 -2.87 3.59
N LEU A 21 2.81 -3.86 4.27
CA LEU A 21 3.07 -3.81 5.70
C LEU A 21 4.54 -3.53 5.96
N ILE A 22 4.82 -2.69 6.96
CA ILE A 22 6.18 -2.22 7.28
C ILE A 22 6.49 -2.53 8.74
N LYS A 23 7.69 -3.04 9.01
CA LYS A 23 8.22 -3.22 10.37
C LYS A 23 9.66 -2.70 10.45
N GLY A 24 10.02 -2.09 11.58
CA GLY A 24 11.37 -1.58 11.86
C GLY A 24 11.38 -0.11 12.31
N GLY A 25 12.57 0.42 12.58
CA GLY A 25 12.75 1.73 13.23
C GLY A 25 12.33 2.96 12.42
N VAL A 26 11.72 2.78 11.24
CA VAL A 26 11.08 3.84 10.45
C VAL A 26 9.61 4.04 10.82
N VAL A 27 9.03 3.10 11.56
CA VAL A 27 7.65 3.15 12.03
C VAL A 27 7.61 3.80 13.42
N PHE A 28 6.62 4.63 13.67
CA PHE A 28 6.40 5.30 14.95
C PHE A 28 5.82 4.33 16.00
N ASP A 29 5.97 4.63 17.29
CA ASP A 29 5.54 3.74 18.39
C ASP A 29 4.01 3.67 18.59
N GLY A 30 3.26 4.52 17.89
CA GLY A 30 1.80 4.62 17.99
C GLY A 30 1.28 6.06 18.11
N TYR A 31 -0.01 6.20 17.88
CA TYR A 31 -0.79 7.41 18.05
C TYR A 31 -0.94 7.77 19.52
N TYR A 32 -0.71 9.05 19.82
CA TYR A 32 -0.77 9.59 21.18
C TYR A 32 -2.19 9.50 21.76
N ARG A 33 -2.33 8.80 22.89
CA ARG A 33 -3.60 8.63 23.64
C ARG A 33 -4.77 8.12 22.78
N ASN A 34 -4.48 7.35 21.73
CA ASN A 34 -5.50 6.77 20.85
C ASN A 34 -5.29 5.25 20.69
N PRO A 35 -5.69 4.45 21.69
CA PRO A 35 -5.48 3.00 21.65
C PRO A 35 -6.28 2.30 20.54
N GLU A 36 -7.43 2.85 20.13
CA GLU A 36 -8.23 2.31 19.03
C GLU A 36 -7.51 2.46 17.69
N ALA A 37 -7.00 3.66 17.38
CA ALA A 37 -6.20 3.86 16.17
C ALA A 37 -4.90 3.03 16.18
N ASN A 38 -4.32 2.77 17.34
CA ASN A 38 -3.15 1.88 17.45
C ASN A 38 -3.51 0.42 17.13
N ALA A 39 -4.64 -0.06 17.63
CA ALA A 39 -5.12 -1.41 17.33
C ALA A 39 -5.50 -1.59 15.85
N GLU A 40 -5.97 -0.53 15.19
CA GLU A 40 -6.24 -0.55 13.75
C GLU A 40 -4.98 -0.45 12.89
N ALA A 41 -3.98 0.33 13.33
CA ALA A 41 -2.79 0.61 12.53
C ALA A 41 -1.71 -0.47 12.60
N PHE A 42 -1.76 -1.33 13.62
CA PHE A 42 -0.76 -2.37 13.83
C PHE A 42 -1.39 -3.75 13.92
N THR A 43 -0.76 -4.73 13.29
CA THR A 43 -1.09 -6.14 13.48
C THR A 43 -0.63 -6.63 14.85
N ASP A 44 -1.15 -7.79 15.27
CA ASP A 44 -0.72 -8.48 16.50
C ASP A 44 0.78 -8.83 16.53
N ASP A 45 1.41 -9.01 15.36
CA ASP A 45 2.85 -9.24 15.19
C ASP A 45 3.67 -7.96 14.93
N GLU A 46 3.10 -6.79 15.27
CA GLU A 46 3.69 -5.45 15.22
C GLU A 46 4.11 -4.98 13.81
N TRP A 47 3.32 -5.33 12.79
CA TRP A 47 3.45 -4.74 11.47
C TRP A 47 2.53 -3.55 11.33
N PHE A 48 3.02 -2.48 10.73
CA PHE A 48 2.24 -1.29 10.47
C PHE A 48 1.52 -1.36 9.13
N HIS A 49 0.20 -1.11 9.15
CA HIS A 49 -0.66 -0.94 7.99
C HIS A 49 -0.41 0.43 7.34
N SER A 50 0.30 0.44 6.20
CA SER A 50 0.60 1.69 5.48
C SER A 50 -0.62 2.26 4.74
N GLY A 51 -1.62 1.43 4.44
CA GLY A 51 -2.72 1.74 3.54
C GLY A 51 -2.33 1.84 2.06
N ASP A 52 -1.08 1.54 1.71
CA ASP A 52 -0.60 1.47 0.33
C ASP A 52 -0.76 0.04 -0.22
N LEU A 53 -1.15 -0.08 -1.48
CA LEU A 53 -1.12 -1.33 -2.22
C LEU A 53 0.17 -1.43 -3.02
N GLY A 54 0.79 -2.60 -2.99
CA GLY A 54 2.04 -2.84 -3.70
C GLY A 54 2.34 -4.31 -3.92
N ARG A 55 3.44 -4.54 -4.62
CA ARG A 55 3.99 -5.88 -4.87
C ARG A 55 5.51 -5.85 -4.80
N LEU A 56 6.10 -7.00 -4.46
CA LEU A 56 7.54 -7.21 -4.50
C LEU A 56 7.91 -7.94 -5.79
N ASP A 57 9.01 -7.54 -6.44
CA ASP A 57 9.62 -8.32 -7.52
C ASP A 57 10.50 -9.46 -6.97
N ALA A 58 11.09 -10.25 -7.87
CA ALA A 58 11.94 -11.38 -7.50
C ALA A 58 13.23 -10.95 -6.79
N GLU A 59 13.66 -9.71 -7.01
CA GLU A 59 14.82 -9.08 -6.40
C GLU A 59 14.49 -8.40 -5.06
N GLY A 60 13.21 -8.35 -4.67
CA GLY A 60 12.73 -7.76 -3.42
C GLY A 60 12.53 -6.23 -3.47
N HIS A 61 12.42 -5.64 -4.66
CA HIS A 61 12.03 -4.24 -4.82
C HIS A 61 10.52 -4.09 -4.68
N LEU A 62 10.11 -3.05 -3.95
CA LEU A 62 8.72 -2.69 -3.75
C LEU A 62 8.24 -1.77 -4.88
N PHE A 63 7.14 -2.15 -5.51
CA PHE A 63 6.39 -1.33 -6.44
C PHE A 63 5.06 -0.94 -5.79
N ILE A 64 4.82 0.36 -5.64
CA ILE A 64 3.53 0.90 -5.20
C ILE A 64 2.59 0.96 -6.40
N VAL A 65 1.37 0.46 -6.21
CA VAL A 65 0.33 0.36 -7.23
C VAL A 65 -0.80 1.35 -6.97
N GLY A 66 -1.04 1.74 -5.72
CA GLY A 66 -2.05 2.74 -5.36
C GLY A 66 -2.38 2.71 -3.88
N ARG A 67 -3.51 3.28 -3.49
CA ARG A 67 -4.00 3.29 -2.10
C ARG A 67 -5.14 2.30 -1.90
N ALA A 68 -5.11 1.55 -0.80
CA ALA A 68 -6.11 0.52 -0.51
C ALA A 68 -7.53 1.09 -0.37
N LYS A 69 -7.66 2.32 0.13
CA LYS A 69 -8.95 3.00 0.33
C LYS A 69 -9.50 3.69 -0.93
N ASP A 70 -8.67 3.88 -1.95
CA ASP A 70 -9.03 4.69 -3.13
C ASP A 70 -9.30 3.83 -4.38
N VAL A 71 -9.27 2.50 -4.25
CA VAL A 71 -9.54 1.57 -5.37
C VAL A 71 -10.98 1.68 -5.83
N ILE A 72 -11.16 1.93 -7.12
CA ILE A 72 -12.47 1.88 -7.77
C ILE A 72 -12.72 0.45 -8.27
N VAL A 73 -13.74 -0.21 -7.73
CA VAL A 73 -14.16 -1.55 -8.18
C VAL A 73 -15.30 -1.41 -9.19
N LEU A 74 -15.03 -1.79 -10.44
CA LEU A 74 -16.05 -1.77 -11.50
C LEU A 74 -17.09 -2.89 -11.30
N PRO A 75 -18.30 -2.79 -11.88
CA PRO A 75 -19.30 -3.87 -11.81
C PRO A 75 -18.82 -5.23 -12.34
N SER A 76 -17.76 -5.24 -13.17
CA SER A 76 -17.09 -6.46 -13.63
C SER A 76 -16.17 -7.11 -12.59
N GLY A 77 -15.99 -6.49 -11.42
CA GLY A 77 -15.03 -6.90 -10.39
C GLY A 77 -13.59 -6.47 -10.68
N LYS A 78 -13.37 -5.63 -11.69
CA LYS A 78 -12.04 -5.11 -12.01
C LYS A 78 -11.68 -3.93 -11.09
N ASN A 79 -10.51 -4.01 -10.47
CA ASN A 79 -9.91 -2.91 -9.72
C ASN A 79 -9.31 -1.87 -10.68
N VAL A 80 -9.59 -0.59 -10.43
CA VAL A 80 -9.05 0.55 -11.16
C VAL A 80 -8.46 1.52 -10.13
N HIS A 81 -7.19 1.84 -10.29
CA HIS A 81 -6.49 2.81 -9.46
C HIS A 81 -6.61 4.21 -10.11
N PRO A 82 -7.14 5.22 -9.42
CA PRO A 82 -7.25 6.58 -9.97
C PRO A 82 -5.93 7.14 -10.48
N GLU A 83 -4.82 6.85 -9.79
CA GLU A 83 -3.49 7.32 -10.15
C GLU A 83 -3.05 6.84 -11.54
N ASP A 84 -3.41 5.61 -11.93
CA ASP A 84 -3.13 5.10 -13.27
C ASP A 84 -3.85 5.92 -14.36
N LEU A 85 -5.08 6.37 -14.05
CA LEU A 85 -5.84 7.23 -14.96
C LEU A 85 -5.22 8.62 -15.04
N GLU A 86 -4.83 9.20 -13.90
CA GLU A 86 -4.14 10.50 -13.86
C GLU A 86 -2.85 10.46 -14.69
N VAL A 87 -2.00 9.46 -14.48
CA VAL A 87 -0.77 9.25 -15.25
C VAL A 87 -1.07 9.04 -16.74
N HIS A 88 -2.17 8.37 -17.08
CA HIS A 88 -2.59 8.21 -18.47
C HIS A 88 -3.01 9.54 -19.09
N TYR A 89 -3.84 10.34 -18.41
CA TYR A 89 -4.31 11.62 -18.92
C TYR A 89 -3.20 12.67 -18.98
N LEU A 90 -2.21 12.66 -18.08
CA LEU A 90 -1.06 13.56 -18.17
C LEU A 90 -0.21 13.37 -19.44
N LYS A 91 -0.38 12.25 -20.17
CA LYS A 91 0.28 12.03 -21.47
C LYS A 91 -0.38 12.80 -22.61
N THR A 92 -1.59 13.33 -22.40
CA THR A 92 -2.29 14.11 -23.43
C THR A 92 -1.87 15.58 -23.36
N PRO A 93 -1.68 16.28 -24.50
CA PRO A 93 -1.36 17.71 -24.48
C PRO A 93 -2.53 18.60 -24.02
N TYR A 94 -3.72 18.02 -23.80
CA TYR A 94 -4.94 18.75 -23.44
C TYR A 94 -5.22 18.80 -21.94
N VAL A 95 -4.48 18.04 -21.13
CA VAL A 95 -4.62 18.00 -19.66
C VAL A 95 -3.24 18.33 -19.09
N ALA A 96 -3.19 19.26 -18.14
CA ALA A 96 -1.96 19.80 -17.55
C ALA A 96 -1.76 19.30 -16.13
#